data_AF-A0A2D2DQK2-F1
#
_entry.id   AF-A0A2D2DQK2-F1
#
_cell.length_a   1.000
_cell.length_b   1.000
_cell.length_c   1.000
_cell.angle_alpha   90.00
_cell.angle_beta   90.00
_cell.angle_gamma   90.00
#
_symmetry.space_group_name_H-M   'P 1'
#
loop_
_entity.id
_entity.type
_entity.pdbx_description
1 polymer ?
#
loop_
_entity_poly.entity_id
_entity_poly.type
_entity_poly.pdbx_seq_one_letter_code
_entity_poly.pdbx_strand_id
1 'polypeptide(L)'
;MTLFKPLACAWALSLTHAAVGAHEICTAGADARTGKVLVQRSDCAQRVTPASTFKIAISLMGYDAGFLKDEHQPTLPFLAGDVDWRENWKQATDPSTWMKK
;
A
#
# COMPACT_ATOMS: atom_id res chain seq x y z
N MET A 1 60.09 26.55 -25.47
CA MET A 1 58.80 26.00 -25.93
C MET A 1 58.55 24.71 -25.15
N THR A 2 58.37 24.78 -23.84
CA THR A 2 57.05 24.72 -23.15
C THR A 2 56.19 23.54 -23.63
N LEU A 3 56.40 22.37 -23.03
CA LEU A 3 55.37 21.33 -23.02
C LEU A 3 54.59 21.41 -21.70
N PHE A 4 53.30 21.67 -21.89
CA PHE A 4 52.23 21.86 -20.93
C PHE A 4 52.05 20.63 -20.03
N LYS A 5 51.99 20.84 -18.71
CA LYS A 5 51.58 19.83 -17.74
C LYS A 5 50.05 19.87 -17.65
N PRO A 6 49.30 18.81 -18.02
CA PRO A 6 47.85 18.85 -17.92
C PRO A 6 47.48 18.79 -16.44
N LEU A 7 46.97 19.91 -15.91
CA LEU A 7 46.22 19.91 -14.66
C LEU A 7 44.96 19.09 -14.90
N ALA A 8 44.95 17.86 -14.39
CA ALA A 8 43.73 17.07 -14.28
C ALA A 8 42.83 17.74 -13.22
N CYS A 9 41.90 18.59 -13.66
CA CYS A 9 40.76 19.00 -12.85
C CYS A 9 39.86 17.79 -12.61
N ALA A 10 40.03 17.12 -11.48
CA ALA A 10 39.07 16.14 -11.00
C ALA A 10 37.77 16.87 -10.64
N TRP A 11 36.79 16.85 -11.54
CA TRP A 11 35.41 17.21 -11.23
C TRP A 11 34.84 16.14 -10.30
N ALA A 12 34.90 16.39 -9.00
CA ALA A 12 34.18 15.60 -8.02
C ALA A 12 32.67 15.86 -8.21
N LEU A 13 32.00 15.00 -9.00
CA LEU A 13 30.55 14.91 -9.02
C LEU A 13 30.08 14.51 -7.63
N SER A 14 29.69 15.51 -6.85
CA SER A 14 29.05 15.31 -5.55
C SER A 14 27.66 14.77 -5.81
N LEU A 15 27.50 13.45 -5.71
CA LEU A 15 26.20 12.79 -5.72
C LEU A 15 25.45 13.15 -4.43
N THR A 16 24.76 14.29 -4.43
CA THR A 16 23.76 14.59 -3.40
C THR A 16 22.61 13.59 -3.55
N HIS A 17 22.70 12.48 -2.83
CA HIS A 17 21.58 11.56 -2.70
C HIS A 17 20.50 12.26 -1.89
N ALA A 18 19.38 12.59 -2.53
CA ALA A 18 18.18 12.97 -1.80
C ALA A 18 17.82 11.80 -0.88
N ALA A 19 17.79 12.04 0.43
CA ALA A 19 17.33 11.07 1.39
C ALA A 19 15.84 10.82 1.13
N VAL A 20 15.52 9.73 0.44
CA VAL A 20 14.16 9.22 0.36
C VAL A 20 13.84 8.61 1.72
N GLY A 21 13.23 9.41 2.59
CA GLY A 21 12.80 8.99 3.92
C GLY A 21 11.31 8.69 3.94
N ALA A 22 10.93 7.56 4.50
CA ALA A 22 9.57 7.38 4.99
C ALA A 22 9.38 8.28 6.21
N HIS A 23 8.32 9.09 6.21
CA HIS A 23 7.91 9.86 7.39
C HIS A 23 6.52 9.42 7.83
N GLU A 24 6.23 9.54 9.12
CA GLU A 24 4.89 9.29 9.64
C GLU A 24 3.92 10.33 9.06
N ILE A 25 2.85 9.87 8.40
CA ILE A 25 1.76 10.74 7.93
C ILE A 25 0.79 11.00 9.09
N CYS A 26 0.28 9.93 9.70
CA CYS A 26 -0.61 9.98 10.85
C CYS A 26 -0.54 8.66 11.64
N THR A 27 -0.52 8.76 12.97
CA THR A 27 -0.87 7.66 13.87
C THR A 27 -2.03 8.10 14.76
N ALA A 28 -3.15 7.38 14.70
CA ALA A 28 -4.33 7.67 15.51
C ALA A 28 -4.89 6.40 16.17
N GLY A 29 -5.49 6.56 17.35
CA GLY A 29 -6.12 5.48 18.11
C GLY A 29 -7.15 6.03 19.09
N ALA A 30 -8.27 5.34 19.20
CA ALA A 30 -9.39 5.71 20.06
C ALA A 30 -9.89 4.49 20.84
N ASP A 31 -10.49 4.75 21.99
CA ASP A 31 -11.21 3.73 22.75
C ASP A 31 -12.45 3.29 21.93
N ALA A 32 -12.52 2.01 21.60
CA ALA A 32 -13.55 1.48 20.70
C ALA A 32 -14.98 1.59 21.24
N ARG A 33 -15.15 1.67 22.57
CA ARG A 33 -16.47 1.74 23.22
C ARG A 33 -16.97 3.16 23.36
N THR A 34 -16.10 4.10 23.69
CA THR A 34 -16.45 5.49 24.03
C THR A 34 -16.11 6.48 22.92
N GLY A 35 -15.30 6.10 21.95
CA GLY A 35 -14.78 6.99 20.90
C GLY A 35 -13.74 7.99 21.39
N LYS A 36 -13.33 7.92 22.67
CA LYS A 36 -12.32 8.82 23.22
C LYS A 36 -11.00 8.62 22.50
N VAL A 37 -10.46 9.69 21.90
CA VAL A 37 -9.11 9.68 21.30
C VAL A 37 -8.08 9.42 22.41
N LEU A 38 -7.27 8.38 22.23
CA LEU A 38 -6.20 7.99 23.14
C LEU A 38 -4.84 8.45 22.63
N VAL A 39 -4.67 8.46 21.31
CA VAL A 39 -3.46 8.92 20.62
C VAL A 39 -3.85 9.53 19.28
N GLN A 40 -3.24 10.67 18.96
CA GLN A 40 -3.29 11.26 17.63
C GLN A 40 -2.01 12.06 17.41
N ARG A 41 -1.25 11.72 16.37
CA ARG A 41 0.03 12.35 16.03
C ARG A 41 0.14 12.56 14.53
N SER A 42 0.83 13.64 14.13
CA SER A 42 1.02 14.05 12.74
C SER A 42 -0.29 14.49 12.05
N ASP A 43 -0.31 14.65 10.73
CA ASP A 43 -1.48 15.18 9.99
C ASP A 43 -2.50 14.07 9.69
N CYS A 44 -3.41 13.84 10.64
CA CYS A 44 -4.50 12.89 10.48
C CYS A 44 -5.70 13.41 9.66
N ALA A 45 -5.67 14.66 9.18
CA ALA A 45 -6.70 15.21 8.31
C ALA A 45 -6.36 15.05 6.82
N GLN A 46 -5.07 14.85 6.49
CA GLN A 46 -4.62 14.58 5.13
C GLN A 46 -5.28 13.31 4.56
N ARG A 47 -5.86 13.43 3.37
CA ARG A 47 -6.37 12.29 2.61
C ARG A 47 -5.25 11.59 1.86
N VAL A 48 -5.23 10.26 1.93
CA VAL A 48 -4.30 9.38 1.20
C VAL A 48 -5.07 8.28 0.48
N THR A 49 -4.45 7.63 -0.51
CA THR A 49 -5.07 6.48 -1.17
C THR A 49 -5.27 5.35 -0.15
N PRO A 50 -6.47 4.76 -0.03
CA PRO A 50 -6.70 3.68 0.93
C PRO A 50 -6.02 2.36 0.55
N ALA A 51 -5.61 2.21 -0.72
CA ALA A 51 -5.04 0.97 -1.24
C ALA A 51 -5.89 -0.25 -0.83
N SER A 52 -5.33 -1.20 -0.07
CA SER A 52 -6.07 -2.38 0.36
C SER A 52 -7.04 -2.17 1.53
N THR A 53 -6.99 -1.05 2.27
CA THR A 53 -7.97 -0.80 3.35
C THR A 53 -9.36 -0.50 2.81
N PHE A 54 -9.47 -0.04 1.55
CA PHE A 54 -10.75 0.15 0.86
C PHE A 54 -11.59 -1.13 0.79
N LYS A 55 -10.97 -2.28 0.99
CA LYS A 55 -11.64 -3.58 0.98
C LYS A 55 -12.70 -3.70 2.07
N ILE A 56 -12.55 -3.01 3.20
CA ILE A 56 -13.59 -2.96 4.24
C ILE A 56 -14.87 -2.32 3.69
N ALA A 57 -14.74 -1.16 3.03
CA ALA A 57 -15.88 -0.43 2.47
C ALA A 57 -16.51 -1.19 1.29
N ILE A 58 -15.71 -1.73 0.36
CA ILE A 58 -16.25 -2.48 -0.78
C ILE A 58 -16.88 -3.81 -0.36
N SER A 59 -16.40 -4.45 0.71
CA SER A 59 -17.07 -5.63 1.28
C SER A 59 -18.45 -5.26 1.82
N LEU A 60 -18.59 -4.14 2.55
CA LEU A 60 -19.89 -3.67 3.02
C LEU A 60 -20.86 -3.42 1.85
N MET A 61 -20.39 -2.73 0.80
CA MET A 61 -21.19 -2.52 -0.42
C MET A 61 -21.56 -3.84 -1.11
N GLY A 62 -20.66 -4.82 -1.13
CA GLY A 62 -20.89 -6.13 -1.72
C GLY A 62 -21.92 -6.97 -0.95
N TYR A 63 -21.92 -6.92 0.38
CA TYR A 63 -22.95 -7.57 1.21
C TYR A 63 -24.31 -6.87 1.05
N ASP A 64 -24.34 -5.54 1.05
CA ASP A 64 -25.57 -4.75 0.85
C ASP A 64 -26.21 -5.03 -0.51
N ALA A 65 -25.40 -5.12 -1.57
CA ALA A 65 -25.85 -5.48 -2.91
C ALA A 65 -26.23 -6.97 -3.06
N GLY A 66 -26.01 -7.81 -2.03
CA GLY A 66 -26.24 -9.25 -2.07
C GLY A 66 -25.26 -10.04 -2.95
N PHE A 67 -24.17 -9.41 -3.39
CA PHE A 67 -23.10 -10.08 -4.14
C PHE A 67 -22.27 -10.98 -3.22
N LEU A 68 -21.80 -10.43 -2.09
CA LEU A 68 -21.19 -11.21 -1.02
C LEU A 68 -22.30 -11.78 -0.13
N LYS A 69 -22.21 -13.07 0.20
CA LYS A 69 -23.25 -13.74 1.01
C LYS A 69 -22.72 -14.13 2.39
N ASP A 70 -21.49 -14.62 2.42
CA ASP A 70 -20.78 -15.02 3.63
C ASP A 70 -19.27 -14.93 3.36
N GLU A 71 -18.44 -15.46 4.26
CA GLU A 71 -16.98 -15.48 4.11
C GLU A 71 -16.48 -16.43 3.02
N HIS A 72 -17.32 -17.31 2.49
CA HIS A 72 -16.99 -18.32 1.48
C HIS A 72 -17.68 -18.11 0.14
N GLN A 73 -18.62 -17.16 0.04
CA GLN A 73 -19.44 -16.94 -1.14
C GLN A 73 -19.45 -15.47 -1.59
N PRO A 74 -19.20 -15.20 -2.88
CA PRO A 74 -19.00 -16.17 -3.97
C PRO A 74 -17.54 -16.65 -4.04
N THR A 75 -17.34 -17.88 -4.51
CA THR A 75 -16.04 -18.32 -5.01
C THR A 75 -15.90 -17.87 -6.47
N LEU A 76 -14.93 -17.00 -6.75
CA LEU A 76 -14.64 -16.54 -8.11
C LEU A 76 -13.50 -17.36 -8.69
N PRO A 77 -13.63 -17.88 -9.93
CA PRO A 77 -12.53 -18.56 -10.60
C PRO A 77 -11.46 -17.54 -11.02
N PHE A 78 -10.21 -18.00 -11.13
CA PHE A 78 -9.19 -17.26 -11.86
C PHE A 78 -9.53 -17.25 -13.35
N LEU A 79 -9.51 -16.09 -13.99
CA LEU A 79 -9.85 -15.89 -15.39
C LEU A 79 -8.62 -15.49 -16.21
N ALA A 80 -8.62 -15.85 -17.50
CA ALA A 80 -7.59 -15.39 -18.42
C ALA A 80 -7.60 -13.85 -18.52
N GLY A 81 -6.46 -13.22 -18.26
CA GLY A 81 -6.32 -11.77 -18.18
C GLY A 81 -6.29 -11.20 -16.76
N ASP A 82 -6.57 -12.03 -15.74
CA ASP A 82 -6.32 -11.67 -14.34
C ASP A 82 -4.81 -11.52 -14.10
N VAL A 83 -4.47 -10.76 -13.06
CA VAL A 83 -3.08 -10.58 -12.64
C VAL A 83 -2.50 -11.90 -12.14
N ASP A 84 -1.40 -12.35 -12.74
CA ASP A 84 -0.93 -13.73 -12.62
C ASP A 84 0.56 -13.88 -12.27
N TRP A 85 1.22 -12.80 -11.86
CA TRP A 85 2.65 -12.82 -11.52
C TRP A 85 2.99 -13.64 -10.26
N ARG A 86 1.99 -14.11 -9.50
CA ARG A 86 2.18 -15.08 -8.41
C ARG A 86 1.39 -16.35 -8.70
N GLU A 87 2.04 -17.51 -8.57
CA GLU A 87 1.38 -18.80 -8.79
C GLU A 87 0.19 -19.02 -7.84
N ASN A 88 0.30 -18.58 -6.59
CA ASN A 88 -0.80 -18.72 -5.61
C ASN A 88 -2.00 -17.80 -5.89
N TRP A 89 -1.97 -16.97 -6.94
CA TRP A 89 -3.12 -16.18 -7.38
C TRP A 89 -3.91 -16.86 -8.49
N LYS A 90 -3.32 -17.86 -9.17
CA LYS A 90 -3.94 -18.62 -10.27
C LYS A 90 -4.87 -19.71 -9.75
N GLN A 91 -5.75 -19.34 -8.81
CA GLN A 91 -6.69 -20.26 -8.17
C GLN A 91 -8.02 -19.56 -7.89
N ALA A 92 -9.06 -20.38 -7.70
CA ALA A 92 -10.34 -19.87 -7.27
C ALA A 92 -10.21 -19.17 -5.89
N THR A 93 -10.84 -18.01 -5.75
CA THR A 93 -10.73 -17.15 -4.58
C THR A 93 -12.11 -16.86 -4.02
N ASP A 94 -12.28 -17.12 -2.73
CA ASP A 94 -13.43 -16.67 -1.94
C ASP A 94 -13.03 -15.52 -1.00
N PRO A 95 -13.97 -14.86 -0.30
CA PRO A 95 -13.63 -13.79 0.64
C PRO A 95 -12.66 -14.26 1.76
N SER A 96 -12.73 -15.52 2.19
CA SER A 96 -11.88 -16.10 3.25
C SER A 96 -10.42 -16.26 2.83
N THR A 97 -10.16 -16.44 1.54
CA THR A 97 -8.83 -16.75 0.98
C THR A 97 -7.80 -15.67 1.35
N TRP A 98 -8.26 -14.44 1.57
CA TRP A 98 -7.44 -13.29 1.95
C TRP A 98 -6.94 -13.32 3.39
N MET A 99 -7.69 -14.00 4.26
CA MET A 99 -7.42 -14.14 5.69
C MET A 99 -6.45 -15.29 5.99
N LYS A 100 -6.27 -16.19 5.02
CA LYS A 100 -5.31 -17.30 5.08
C LYS A 100 -3.97 -16.81 4.57
N LYS A 101 -3.07 -16.47 5.49
CA LYS A 101 -1.66 -16.18 5.19
C LYS A 101 -0.76 -17.23 5.80
#